data_AF-A0AA36NAM5-F1
#
_entry.id   AF-A0AA36NAM5-F1
#
_cell.length_a   1.000
_cell.length_b   1.000
_cell.length_c   1.000
_cell.angle_alpha   90.00
_cell.angle_beta   90.00
_cell.angle_gamma   90.00
#
_symmetry.space_group_name_H-M   'P 1'
#
loop_
_entity.id
_entity.type
_entity.pdbx_description
1 polymer ?
#
loop_
_entity_poly.entity_id
_entity_poly.type
_entity_poly.pdbx_seq_one_letter_code
_entity_poly.pdbx_strand_id
1 'polypeptide(L)'
;MAAVAAPEMEDLRAPQMMCFQCEQTNAGKGCTTTGVCKKSPQTSGLQDLTILHALRLCQLAHVEGGAEAAVRDLVLEPLFATLTNVNFDDARFEQYLKDLAAHIAQLEARLKAGGQAVPAAPKALPAKLPETKQELLAAAEPAGLLARSAEVANEDLFGVIEMCAYGLKGTCAYFYHAEHLLAGDAAYSESERTEVYKEIFRLGNYLAEVNSTTAKENALGVALGECLAVGALNLKVMKMLDSAHTTLLGTPTPVEVTQEQPESPAILVSGHDLAVLHRLLPQAEKQKVNVYTHGEMLPAHSYPKLRKFENLKGHFGTHWGNQQKEFRHFPGVILMTSNCMMPPVGKYRDRIWTCGPVGFDKIPQVEDDFSALIQQALEFKDSVPVPRSGVIPHRKLQVGFGHAAVLGVADKVVEAIQSGALKHVFVIGGCDGTENSRSYFTDLAADTPQAPRP
;
A
#
# COMPACT_ATOMS: atom_id res chain seq x y z
N MET A 1 -18.94 -37.21 -38.33
CA MET A 1 -18.82 -35.75 -38.45
C MET A 1 -17.90 -35.31 -37.32
N ALA A 2 -16.64 -35.05 -37.65
CA ALA A 2 -15.64 -34.59 -36.69
C ALA A 2 -15.97 -33.15 -36.28
N ALA A 3 -15.97 -32.89 -34.97
CA ALA A 3 -16.08 -31.55 -34.42
C ALA A 3 -14.88 -30.72 -34.88
N VAL A 4 -15.15 -29.64 -35.59
CA VAL A 4 -14.14 -28.63 -35.91
C VAL A 4 -13.87 -27.88 -34.61
N ALA A 5 -12.73 -28.16 -33.98
CA ALA A 5 -12.21 -27.32 -32.92
C ALA A 5 -11.94 -25.94 -33.53
N ALA A 6 -12.50 -24.90 -32.90
CA ALA A 6 -12.12 -23.53 -33.21
C ALA A 6 -10.62 -23.37 -32.91
N PRO A 7 -9.84 -22.70 -33.76
CA PRO A 7 -8.45 -22.42 -33.43
C PRO A 7 -8.45 -21.44 -32.25
N GLU A 8 -7.78 -21.80 -31.15
CA GLU A 8 -7.35 -20.84 -30.16
C GLU A 8 -6.47 -19.82 -30.89
N MET A 9 -6.96 -18.60 -31.04
CA MET A 9 -6.11 -17.48 -31.45
C MET A 9 -5.17 -17.19 -30.28
N GLU A 10 -4.07 -17.93 -30.24
CA GLU A 10 -2.91 -17.64 -29.44
C GLU A 10 -2.49 -16.19 -29.74
N ASP A 11 -2.48 -15.37 -28.69
CA ASP A 11 -2.19 -13.94 -28.74
C ASP A 11 -0.84 -13.73 -29.44
N LEU A 12 -0.86 -13.13 -30.64
CA LEU A 12 0.29 -13.00 -31.55
C LEU A 12 1.41 -12.07 -31.01
N ARG A 13 1.40 -11.72 -29.73
CA ARG A 13 2.45 -10.93 -29.07
C ARG A 13 2.96 -11.67 -27.85
N ALA A 14 4.26 -11.92 -27.80
CA ALA A 14 4.93 -12.40 -26.60
C ALA A 14 4.60 -11.49 -25.41
N PRO A 15 4.39 -12.05 -24.21
CA PRO A 15 4.10 -11.26 -23.02
C PRO A 15 5.27 -10.32 -22.72
N GLN A 16 4.96 -9.06 -22.39
CA GLN A 16 5.93 -8.01 -22.10
C GLN A 16 6.15 -7.80 -20.60
N MET A 17 5.23 -8.34 -19.79
CA MET A 17 5.27 -8.35 -18.33
C MET A 17 4.46 -9.54 -17.82
N MET A 18 4.47 -9.74 -16.49
CA MET A 18 3.46 -10.54 -15.82
C MET A 18 3.25 -9.96 -14.43
N CYS A 19 1.99 -9.68 -14.10
CA CYS A 19 1.62 -9.21 -12.77
C CYS A 19 0.21 -9.67 -12.44
N PHE A 20 0.06 -10.35 -11.30
CA PHE A 20 -1.20 -10.91 -10.81
C PHE A 20 -1.47 -10.62 -9.32
N GLN A 21 -0.81 -9.59 -8.76
CA GLN A 21 -0.87 -9.28 -7.33
C GLN A 21 -2.18 -8.62 -6.85
N CYS A 22 -3.05 -8.15 -7.76
CA CYS A 22 -4.31 -7.52 -7.39
C CYS A 22 -5.50 -8.30 -7.94
N GLU A 23 -6.63 -8.16 -7.26
CA GLU A 23 -7.87 -8.84 -7.61
C GLU A 23 -8.35 -8.51 -9.04
N GLN A 24 -8.12 -7.29 -9.50
CA GLN A 24 -8.48 -6.83 -10.85
C GLN A 24 -7.51 -7.27 -11.95
N THR A 25 -6.65 -8.26 -11.69
CA THR A 25 -5.72 -8.77 -12.71
C THR A 25 -6.47 -9.26 -13.94
N ASN A 26 -5.89 -9.08 -15.13
CA ASN A 26 -6.58 -9.36 -16.38
C ASN A 26 -7.08 -10.82 -16.43
N ALA A 27 -8.38 -10.98 -16.66
CA ALA A 27 -9.09 -12.26 -16.71
C ALA A 27 -8.91 -13.15 -15.45
N GLY A 28 -8.54 -12.58 -14.30
CA GLY A 28 -8.23 -13.36 -13.10
C GLY A 28 -6.97 -14.22 -13.23
N LYS A 29 -6.12 -13.98 -14.26
CA LYS A 29 -4.92 -14.77 -14.55
C LYS A 29 -3.63 -13.97 -14.40
N GLY A 30 -3.56 -12.80 -15.04
CA GLY A 30 -2.30 -12.06 -15.12
C GLY A 30 -2.32 -10.96 -16.17
N CYS A 31 -1.75 -9.81 -15.85
CA CYS A 31 -1.55 -8.73 -16.80
C CYS A 31 -0.25 -8.97 -17.58
N THR A 32 -0.34 -9.17 -18.91
CA THR A 32 0.80 -9.56 -19.75
C THR A 32 1.32 -8.49 -20.71
N THR A 33 0.52 -7.45 -20.98
CA THR A 33 0.87 -6.36 -21.91
C THR A 33 0.81 -4.98 -21.26
N THR A 34 -0.14 -4.78 -20.37
CA THR A 34 -0.24 -3.63 -19.46
C THR A 34 -1.12 -4.02 -18.28
N GLY A 35 -0.87 -3.43 -17.12
CA GLY A 35 -1.75 -3.61 -15.96
C GLY A 35 -3.16 -3.06 -16.22
N VAL A 36 -4.18 -3.71 -15.66
CA VAL A 36 -5.54 -3.10 -15.57
C VAL A 36 -5.46 -1.77 -14.82
N CYS A 37 -4.59 -1.69 -13.81
CA CYS A 37 -4.20 -0.47 -13.08
C CYS A 37 -3.37 0.54 -13.90
N LYS A 38 -3.09 0.25 -15.18
CA LYS A 38 -2.23 1.02 -16.11
C LYS A 38 -0.74 1.02 -15.79
N LYS A 39 -0.28 0.09 -14.96
CA LYS A 39 1.16 -0.17 -14.81
C LYS A 39 1.75 -0.57 -16.17
N SER A 40 2.83 0.09 -16.57
CA SER A 40 3.54 -0.21 -17.81
C SER A 40 4.41 -1.47 -17.64
N PRO A 41 4.76 -2.19 -18.72
CA PRO A 41 5.75 -3.26 -18.67
C PRO A 41 7.08 -2.82 -18.06
N GLN A 42 7.53 -1.59 -18.37
CA GLN A 42 8.76 -1.02 -17.85
C GLN A 42 8.72 -0.87 -16.33
N THR A 43 7.67 -0.22 -15.82
CA THR A 43 7.45 -0.05 -14.38
C THR A 43 7.29 -1.42 -13.69
N SER A 44 6.63 -2.39 -14.34
CA SER A 44 6.50 -3.73 -13.77
C SER A 44 7.85 -4.42 -13.63
N GLY A 45 8.69 -4.39 -14.68
CA GLY A 45 10.03 -4.99 -14.62
C GLY A 45 10.92 -4.31 -13.57
N LEU A 46 10.88 -2.98 -13.48
CA LEU A 46 11.61 -2.26 -12.44
C LEU A 46 11.13 -2.66 -11.02
N GLN A 47 9.83 -2.82 -10.80
CA GLN A 47 9.30 -3.34 -9.53
C GLN A 47 9.79 -4.76 -9.22
N ASP A 48 9.78 -5.66 -10.21
CA ASP A 48 10.27 -7.04 -10.03
C ASP A 48 11.76 -7.05 -9.64
N LEU A 49 12.58 -6.23 -10.30
CA LEU A 49 13.99 -6.08 -9.98
C LEU A 49 14.22 -5.44 -8.60
N THR A 50 13.42 -4.44 -8.22
CA THR A 50 13.47 -3.81 -6.89
C THR A 50 13.13 -4.80 -5.79
N ILE A 51 12.09 -5.63 -5.97
CA ILE A 51 11.73 -6.69 -5.01
C ILE A 51 12.93 -7.63 -4.83
N LEU A 52 13.55 -8.09 -5.91
CA LEU A 52 14.68 -9.02 -5.81
C LEU A 52 15.89 -8.42 -5.06
N HIS A 53 16.19 -7.13 -5.28
CA HIS A 53 17.25 -6.43 -4.55
C HIS A 53 16.89 -6.25 -3.06
N ALA A 54 15.63 -5.91 -2.74
CA ALA A 54 15.18 -5.80 -1.36
C ALA A 54 15.26 -7.15 -0.64
N LEU A 55 14.89 -8.25 -1.30
CA LEU A 55 15.04 -9.61 -0.75
C LEU A 55 16.52 -10.00 -0.53
N ARG A 56 17.42 -9.60 -1.45
CA ARG A 56 18.87 -9.78 -1.24
C ARG A 56 19.36 -9.01 -0.03
N LEU A 57 18.89 -7.77 0.16
CA LEU A 57 19.23 -6.97 1.33
C LEU A 57 18.74 -7.65 2.63
N CYS A 58 17.50 -8.15 2.65
CA CYS A 58 16.97 -8.93 3.77
C CYS A 58 17.82 -10.17 4.07
N GLN A 59 18.23 -10.92 3.05
CA GLN A 59 19.08 -12.11 3.20
C GLN A 59 20.41 -11.78 3.90
N LEU A 60 21.10 -10.72 3.46
CA LEU A 60 22.37 -10.31 4.06
C LEU A 60 22.19 -9.81 5.50
N ALA A 61 21.16 -8.99 5.73
CA ALA A 61 20.80 -8.51 7.06
C ALA A 61 20.42 -9.65 8.02
N HIS A 62 19.78 -10.70 7.52
CA HIS A 62 19.47 -11.90 8.31
C HIS A 62 20.75 -12.61 8.78
N VAL A 63 21.71 -12.81 7.88
CA VAL A 63 23.00 -13.47 8.18
C VAL A 63 23.86 -12.65 9.14
N GLU A 64 23.83 -11.33 9.02
CA GLU A 64 24.51 -10.43 9.96
C GLU A 64 23.92 -10.49 11.39
N GLY A 65 22.71 -11.05 11.56
CA GLY A 65 22.02 -11.16 12.84
C GLY A 65 21.09 -9.97 13.15
N GLY A 66 20.75 -9.20 12.13
CA GLY A 66 20.02 -7.95 12.20
C GLY A 66 20.66 -6.89 11.31
N ALA A 67 20.11 -5.69 11.31
CA ALA A 67 20.72 -4.58 10.61
C ALA A 67 20.60 -3.29 11.39
N GLU A 68 21.52 -2.37 11.11
CA GLU A 68 21.47 -0.99 11.58
C GLU A 68 20.26 -0.23 11.02
N ALA A 69 19.94 0.91 11.61
CA ALA A 69 18.78 1.71 11.24
C ALA A 69 18.72 2.04 9.74
N ALA A 70 19.86 2.38 9.12
CA ALA A 70 19.91 2.71 7.69
C ALA A 70 19.41 1.57 6.78
N VAL A 71 19.69 0.31 7.12
CA VAL A 71 19.27 -0.86 6.32
C VAL A 71 17.80 -1.20 6.56
N ARG A 72 17.28 -0.91 7.76
CA ARG A 72 15.90 -1.17 8.16
C ARG A 72 14.92 -0.40 7.28
N ASP A 73 15.14 0.91 7.11
CA ASP A 73 14.26 1.79 6.35
C ASP A 73 14.28 1.48 4.84
N LEU A 74 15.42 1.00 4.34
CA LEU A 74 15.63 0.64 2.92
C LEU A 74 14.89 -0.62 2.47
N VAL A 75 14.31 -1.40 3.37
CA VAL A 75 13.48 -2.56 2.99
C VAL A 75 12.00 -2.18 2.91
N LEU A 76 11.52 -1.31 3.81
CA LEU A 76 10.10 -1.04 3.96
C LEU A 76 9.55 -0.25 2.76
N GLU A 77 10.15 0.90 2.45
CA GLU A 77 9.63 1.78 1.40
C GLU A 77 9.70 1.15 0.01
N PRO A 78 10.82 0.53 -0.44
CA PRO A 78 10.86 -0.06 -1.78
C PRO A 78 9.88 -1.22 -1.96
N LEU A 79 9.67 -2.06 -0.93
CA LEU A 79 8.65 -3.11 -0.99
C LEU A 79 7.24 -2.52 -1.03
N PHE A 80 6.96 -1.47 -0.23
CA PHE A 80 5.69 -0.75 -0.26
C PHE A 80 5.45 -0.11 -1.65
N ALA A 81 6.45 0.55 -2.23
CA ALA A 81 6.36 1.20 -3.55
C ALA A 81 5.93 0.24 -4.68
N THR A 82 6.16 -1.06 -4.51
CA THR A 82 5.74 -2.10 -5.48
C THR A 82 4.30 -2.63 -5.28
N LEU A 83 3.56 -2.16 -4.28
CA LEU A 83 2.14 -2.47 -4.13
C LEU A 83 1.30 -1.76 -5.22
N THR A 84 0.10 -2.30 -5.46
CA THR A 84 -0.81 -1.80 -6.49
C THR A 84 -1.18 -0.35 -6.23
N ASN A 85 -1.07 0.49 -7.27
CA ASN A 85 -1.40 1.92 -7.23
C ASN A 85 -0.58 2.74 -6.21
N VAL A 86 0.64 2.32 -5.84
CA VAL A 86 1.56 3.14 -5.04
C VAL A 86 2.45 3.99 -5.94
N ASN A 87 3.31 3.38 -6.76
CA ASN A 87 4.31 4.12 -7.51
C ASN A 87 4.41 3.70 -8.99
N PHE A 88 4.31 4.67 -9.89
CA PHE A 88 4.43 4.54 -11.35
C PHE A 88 5.61 5.35 -11.91
N ASP A 89 6.45 5.91 -11.05
CA ASP A 89 7.62 6.69 -11.45
C ASP A 89 8.85 5.77 -11.57
N ASP A 90 9.21 5.47 -12.82
CA ASP A 90 10.39 4.64 -13.12
C ASP A 90 11.67 5.22 -12.52
N ALA A 91 11.83 6.55 -12.45
CA ALA A 91 13.03 7.19 -11.90
C ALA A 91 13.16 6.94 -10.39
N ARG A 92 12.04 6.81 -9.66
CA ARG A 92 12.05 6.40 -8.25
C ARG A 92 12.55 4.98 -8.08
N PHE A 93 12.14 4.06 -8.95
CA PHE A 93 12.64 2.68 -8.91
C PHE A 93 14.12 2.58 -9.28
N GLU A 94 14.59 3.37 -10.25
CA GLU A 94 16.02 3.49 -10.55
C GLU A 94 16.83 3.97 -9.33
N GLN A 95 16.28 4.90 -8.54
CA GLN A 95 16.90 5.37 -7.31
C GLN A 95 16.90 4.30 -6.22
N TYR A 96 15.77 3.65 -5.96
CA TYR A 96 15.69 2.54 -5.00
C TYR A 96 16.70 1.43 -5.32
N LEU A 97 16.85 1.08 -6.59
CA LEU A 97 17.81 0.06 -7.02
C LEU A 97 19.26 0.47 -6.71
N LYS A 98 19.63 1.74 -6.94
CA LYS A 98 20.95 2.27 -6.59
C LYS A 98 21.21 2.21 -5.09
N ASP A 99 20.25 2.64 -4.29
CA ASP A 99 20.37 2.65 -2.83
C ASP A 99 20.47 1.24 -2.27
N LEU A 100 19.61 0.32 -2.74
CA LEU A 100 19.66 -1.10 -2.38
C LEU A 100 21.00 -1.74 -2.78
N ALA A 101 21.47 -1.53 -4.02
CA ALA A 101 22.72 -2.12 -4.50
C ALA A 101 23.95 -1.62 -3.70
N ALA A 102 23.97 -0.34 -3.35
CA ALA A 102 25.03 0.23 -2.52
C ALA A 102 25.09 -0.44 -1.13
N HIS A 103 23.94 -0.63 -0.47
CA HIS A 103 23.88 -1.23 0.85
C HIS A 103 24.11 -2.75 0.83
N ILE A 104 23.69 -3.44 -0.23
CA ILE A 104 24.04 -4.84 -0.49
C ILE A 104 25.56 -4.99 -0.53
N ALA A 105 26.27 -4.16 -1.31
CA ALA A 105 27.72 -4.22 -1.41
C ALA A 105 28.42 -3.95 -0.07
N GLN A 106 27.92 -2.98 0.72
CA GLN A 106 28.43 -2.69 2.05
C GLN A 106 28.25 -3.87 3.02
N LEU A 107 27.07 -4.48 3.06
CA LEU A 107 26.79 -5.64 3.91
C LEU A 107 27.62 -6.86 3.51
N GLU A 108 27.77 -7.15 2.22
CA GLU A 108 28.65 -8.22 1.77
C GLU A 108 30.10 -8.02 2.19
N ALA A 109 30.60 -6.77 2.12
CA ALA A 109 31.94 -6.44 2.58
C ALA A 109 32.08 -6.61 4.10
N ARG A 110 31.06 -6.19 4.87
CA ARG A 110 31.04 -6.36 6.34
C ARG A 110 31.02 -7.83 6.75
N LEU A 111 30.17 -8.65 6.13
CA LEU A 111 30.14 -10.10 6.38
C LEU A 111 31.50 -10.75 6.08
N LYS A 112 32.11 -10.44 4.93
CA LYS A 112 33.45 -10.94 4.58
C LYS A 112 34.51 -10.52 5.59
N ALA A 113 34.52 -9.24 5.99
CA ALA A 113 35.47 -8.71 6.97
C ALA A 113 35.28 -9.34 8.36
N GLY A 114 34.03 -9.66 8.73
CA GLY A 114 33.68 -10.37 9.96
C GLY A 114 33.90 -11.90 9.91
N GLY A 115 34.37 -12.44 8.78
CA GLY A 115 34.56 -13.88 8.59
C GLY A 115 33.26 -14.69 8.47
N GLN A 116 32.12 -14.02 8.26
CA GLN A 116 30.83 -14.67 8.02
C GLN A 116 30.70 -15.06 6.54
N ALA A 117 30.08 -16.21 6.28
CA ALA A 117 29.81 -16.65 4.92
C ALA A 117 28.75 -15.74 4.28
N VAL A 118 29.06 -15.21 3.08
CA VAL A 118 28.07 -14.50 2.28
C VAL A 118 27.19 -15.53 1.57
N PRO A 119 25.87 -15.55 1.81
CA PRO A 119 24.97 -16.50 1.16
C PRO A 119 24.93 -16.26 -0.35
N ALA A 120 24.61 -17.31 -1.13
CA ALA A 120 24.42 -17.19 -2.57
C ALA A 120 23.28 -16.21 -2.89
N ALA A 121 23.50 -15.32 -3.86
CA ALA A 121 22.48 -14.38 -4.31
C ALA A 121 21.34 -15.10 -5.08
N PRO A 122 20.13 -14.50 -5.13
CA PRO A 122 19.08 -14.99 -6.03
C PRO A 122 19.58 -15.13 -7.47
N LYS A 123 19.19 -16.21 -8.17
CA LYS A 123 19.72 -16.54 -9.50
C LYS A 123 19.50 -15.43 -10.52
N ALA A 124 18.35 -14.77 -10.43
CA ALA A 124 17.95 -13.67 -11.32
C ALA A 124 18.55 -12.30 -10.96
N LEU A 125 19.30 -12.20 -9.85
CA LEU A 125 19.88 -10.93 -9.43
C LEU A 125 21.14 -10.64 -10.27
N PRO A 126 21.27 -9.47 -10.91
CA PRO A 126 22.47 -9.13 -11.65
C PRO A 126 23.68 -8.98 -10.71
N ALA A 127 24.86 -9.44 -11.14
CA ALA A 127 26.09 -9.37 -10.33
C ALA A 127 26.55 -7.93 -10.05
N LYS A 128 26.26 -6.99 -10.95
CA LYS A 128 26.43 -5.54 -10.76
C LYS A 128 25.15 -4.87 -11.24
N LEU A 129 24.68 -3.85 -10.51
CA LEU A 129 23.57 -3.03 -10.95
C LEU A 129 23.94 -2.28 -12.26
N PRO A 130 23.15 -2.40 -13.33
CA PRO A 130 23.33 -1.63 -14.55
C PRO A 130 23.17 -0.11 -14.33
N GLU A 131 23.78 0.68 -15.21
CA GLU A 131 23.83 2.15 -15.07
C GLU A 131 22.74 2.85 -15.89
N THR A 132 22.28 2.24 -16.98
CA THR A 132 21.24 2.80 -17.84
C THR A 132 19.89 2.13 -17.62
N LYS A 133 18.81 2.89 -17.79
CA LYS A 133 17.43 2.37 -17.72
C LYS A 133 17.20 1.17 -18.64
N GLN A 134 17.74 1.20 -19.85
CA GLN A 134 17.54 0.11 -20.81
C GLN A 134 18.22 -1.19 -20.36
N GLU A 135 19.41 -1.11 -19.76
CA GLU A 135 20.08 -2.27 -19.20
C GLU A 135 19.42 -2.76 -17.91
N LEU A 136 18.86 -1.85 -17.09
CA LEU A 136 18.03 -2.23 -15.93
C LEU A 136 16.81 -3.03 -16.36
N LEU A 137 16.12 -2.61 -17.43
CA LEU A 137 14.98 -3.33 -17.98
C LEU A 137 15.37 -4.71 -18.54
N ALA A 138 16.55 -4.82 -19.16
CA ALA A 138 17.07 -6.11 -19.59
C ALA A 138 17.40 -7.02 -18.39
N ALA A 139 17.98 -6.47 -17.32
CA ALA A 139 18.27 -7.20 -16.09
C ALA A 139 17.00 -7.58 -15.30
N ALA A 140 15.88 -6.89 -15.52
CA ALA A 140 14.60 -7.19 -14.89
C ALA A 140 13.88 -8.40 -15.49
N GLU A 141 14.14 -8.76 -16.74
CA GLU A 141 13.49 -9.89 -17.43
C GLU A 141 13.60 -11.23 -16.67
N PRO A 142 14.79 -11.66 -16.21
CA PRO A 142 14.91 -12.87 -15.40
C PRO A 142 14.31 -12.72 -13.98
N ALA A 143 14.17 -11.50 -13.47
CA ALA A 143 13.52 -11.24 -12.18
C ALA A 143 11.98 -11.27 -12.27
N GLY A 144 11.43 -11.20 -13.48
CA GLY A 144 9.99 -11.18 -13.72
C GLY A 144 9.30 -12.50 -13.40
N LEU A 145 8.00 -12.43 -13.13
CA LEU A 145 7.20 -13.59 -12.72
C LEU A 145 7.17 -14.71 -13.77
N LEU A 146 7.22 -14.40 -15.07
CA LEU A 146 7.24 -15.42 -16.13
C LEU A 146 8.51 -16.27 -16.05
N ALA A 147 9.67 -15.63 -16.01
CA ALA A 147 10.96 -16.32 -15.91
C ALA A 147 11.04 -17.15 -14.61
N ARG A 148 10.61 -16.57 -13.49
CA ARG A 148 10.59 -17.25 -12.19
C ARG A 148 9.62 -18.44 -12.17
N SER A 149 8.43 -18.30 -12.74
CA SER A 149 7.44 -19.39 -12.79
C SER A 149 7.94 -20.58 -13.61
N ALA A 150 8.69 -20.34 -14.68
CA ALA A 150 9.26 -21.40 -15.54
C ALA A 150 10.34 -22.24 -14.81
N GLU A 151 10.95 -21.69 -13.75
CA GLU A 151 11.96 -22.40 -12.95
C GLU A 151 11.33 -23.22 -11.81
N VAL A 152 10.04 -23.01 -11.51
CA VAL A 152 9.31 -23.72 -10.44
C VAL A 152 8.36 -24.74 -11.06
N ALA A 153 8.72 -26.02 -10.96
CA ALA A 153 7.97 -27.12 -11.59
C ALA A 153 6.53 -27.32 -11.08
N ASN A 154 6.14 -26.68 -9.98
CA ASN A 154 4.84 -26.83 -9.34
C ASN A 154 4.17 -25.45 -9.20
N GLU A 155 3.05 -25.25 -9.89
CA GLU A 155 2.30 -23.99 -9.90
C GLU A 155 1.72 -23.63 -8.52
N ASP A 156 1.28 -24.61 -7.72
CA ASP A 156 0.80 -24.37 -6.35
C ASP A 156 1.92 -23.82 -5.46
N LEU A 157 3.12 -24.39 -5.57
CA LEU A 157 4.29 -23.91 -4.83
C LEU A 157 4.63 -22.46 -5.24
N PHE A 158 4.63 -22.17 -6.54
CA PHE A 158 4.88 -20.80 -7.03
C PHE A 158 3.82 -19.83 -6.51
N GLY A 159 2.54 -20.20 -6.56
CA GLY A 159 1.44 -19.39 -6.04
C GLY A 159 1.57 -19.09 -4.54
N VAL A 160 1.96 -20.08 -3.72
CA VAL A 160 2.18 -19.89 -2.28
C VAL A 160 3.41 -19.01 -1.99
N ILE A 161 4.49 -19.14 -2.77
CA ILE A 161 5.66 -18.26 -2.66
C ILE A 161 5.27 -16.81 -2.97
N GLU A 162 4.51 -16.57 -4.03
CA GLU A 162 4.04 -15.23 -4.38
C GLU A 162 3.04 -14.68 -3.36
N MET A 163 2.17 -15.52 -2.80
CA MET A 163 1.30 -15.14 -1.68
C MET A 163 2.12 -14.69 -0.45
N CYS A 164 3.22 -15.38 -0.14
CA CYS A 164 4.15 -14.98 0.92
C CYS A 164 4.78 -13.62 0.63
N ALA A 165 5.29 -13.41 -0.59
CA ALA A 165 5.87 -12.13 -1.01
C ALA A 165 4.86 -10.96 -0.95
N TYR A 166 3.61 -11.19 -1.37
CA TYR A 166 2.56 -10.16 -1.32
C TYR A 166 2.13 -9.83 0.11
N GLY A 167 2.02 -10.84 0.98
CA GLY A 167 1.76 -10.63 2.40
C GLY A 167 2.89 -9.88 3.11
N LEU A 168 4.15 -10.17 2.76
CA LEU A 168 5.31 -9.45 3.31
C LEU A 168 5.30 -7.97 2.87
N LYS A 169 5.01 -7.69 1.59
CA LYS A 169 4.88 -6.32 1.09
C LYS A 169 3.79 -5.53 1.83
N GLY A 170 2.63 -6.16 2.07
CA GLY A 170 1.55 -5.55 2.86
C GLY A 170 1.97 -5.27 4.31
N THR A 171 2.64 -6.23 4.95
CA THR A 171 3.23 -6.07 6.29
C THR A 171 4.21 -4.88 6.32
N CYS A 172 5.09 -4.77 5.33
CA CYS A 172 6.05 -3.66 5.23
C CYS A 172 5.35 -2.30 5.06
N ALA A 173 4.22 -2.23 4.36
CA ALA A 173 3.45 -0.98 4.23
C ALA A 173 2.87 -0.52 5.58
N TYR A 174 2.29 -1.42 6.37
CA TYR A 174 1.82 -1.07 7.72
C TYR A 174 2.97 -0.68 8.64
N PHE A 175 4.09 -1.41 8.56
CA PHE A 175 5.24 -1.11 9.40
C PHE A 175 5.94 0.19 9.01
N TYR A 176 5.97 0.52 7.72
CA TYR A 176 6.44 1.82 7.22
C TYR A 176 5.69 2.97 7.92
N HIS A 177 4.36 2.92 7.95
CA HIS A 177 3.56 3.93 8.64
C HIS A 177 3.83 3.93 10.15
N ALA A 178 3.93 2.74 10.76
CA ALA A 178 4.22 2.63 12.19
C ALA A 178 5.55 3.30 12.56
N GLU A 179 6.59 3.17 11.74
CA GLU A 179 7.92 3.77 11.95
C GLU A 179 7.91 5.29 11.69
N HIS A 180 7.23 5.75 10.63
CA HIS A 180 7.20 7.19 10.27
C HIS A 180 6.32 8.05 11.20
N LEU A 181 5.46 7.43 12.01
CA LEU A 181 4.71 8.11 13.08
C LEU A 181 5.58 8.43 14.32
N LEU A 182 6.73 7.76 14.50
CA LEU A 182 7.55 7.82 15.73
C LEU A 182 8.50 9.02 15.78
N ALA A 183 8.01 10.23 15.56
CA ALA A 183 8.80 11.47 15.70
C ALA A 183 9.22 11.77 17.17
N GLY A 184 9.87 10.82 17.85
CA GLY A 184 10.50 10.96 19.18
C GLY A 184 9.78 10.25 20.34
N ASP A 185 8.49 9.93 20.21
CA ASP A 185 7.72 9.26 21.28
C ASP A 185 7.50 7.78 20.95
N ALA A 186 8.20 6.90 21.65
CA ALA A 186 8.16 5.46 21.37
C ALA A 186 6.83 4.84 21.83
N ALA A 187 5.93 4.57 20.88
CA ALA A 187 4.71 3.80 21.10
C ALA A 187 4.97 2.29 21.34
N TYR A 188 6.19 1.84 21.08
CA TYR A 188 6.70 0.48 21.29
C TYR A 188 8.22 0.52 21.48
N SER A 189 8.76 -0.52 22.13
CA SER A 189 10.19 -0.59 22.48
C SER A 189 11.10 -0.86 21.27
N GLU A 190 12.38 -0.45 21.37
CA GLU A 190 13.41 -0.79 20.37
C GLU A 190 13.60 -2.32 20.23
N SER A 191 13.33 -3.08 21.30
CA SER A 191 13.31 -4.55 21.24
C SER A 191 12.17 -5.09 20.37
N GLU A 192 10.93 -4.60 20.56
CA GLU A 192 9.79 -5.02 19.75
C GLU A 192 10.00 -4.67 18.27
N ARG A 193 10.54 -3.48 18.02
CA ARG A 193 10.94 -3.00 16.70
C ARG A 193 12.02 -3.90 16.07
N THR A 194 13.09 -4.20 16.81
CA THR A 194 14.17 -5.08 16.34
C THR A 194 13.67 -6.50 16.02
N GLU A 195 12.74 -7.04 16.81
CA GLU A 195 12.14 -8.35 16.55
C GLU A 195 11.35 -8.37 15.23
N VAL A 196 10.58 -7.32 14.94
CA VAL A 196 9.85 -7.21 13.66
C VAL A 196 10.81 -7.17 12.49
N TYR A 197 11.86 -6.33 12.54
CA TYR A 197 12.86 -6.30 11.47
C TYR A 197 13.58 -7.64 11.29
N LYS A 198 13.94 -8.33 12.37
CA LYS A 198 14.55 -9.66 12.28
C LYS A 198 13.65 -10.66 11.55
N GLU A 199 12.34 -10.62 11.82
CA GLU A 199 11.39 -11.51 11.15
C GLU A 199 11.17 -11.12 9.68
N ILE A 200 11.11 -9.82 9.36
CA ILE A 200 11.10 -9.33 7.97
C ILE A 200 12.35 -9.83 7.23
N PHE A 201 13.53 -9.74 7.83
CA PHE A 201 14.77 -10.20 7.22
C PHE A 201 14.82 -11.72 7.06
N ARG A 202 14.30 -12.48 8.03
CA ARG A 202 14.18 -13.95 7.93
C ARG A 202 13.24 -14.37 6.79
N LEU A 203 12.07 -13.75 6.69
CA LEU A 203 11.10 -14.00 5.62
C LEU A 203 11.65 -13.58 4.25
N GLY A 204 12.32 -12.42 4.20
CA GLY A 204 13.00 -11.97 2.99
C GLY A 204 14.15 -12.89 2.58
N ASN A 205 14.90 -13.45 3.54
CA ASN A 205 15.90 -14.48 3.27
C ASN A 205 15.28 -15.73 2.64
N TYR A 206 14.19 -16.24 3.21
CA TYR A 206 13.46 -17.38 2.63
C TYR A 206 13.05 -17.10 1.18
N LEU A 207 12.45 -15.93 0.93
CA LEU A 207 12.04 -15.51 -0.42
C LEU A 207 13.24 -15.34 -1.37
N ALA A 208 14.41 -14.91 -0.88
CA ALA A 208 15.65 -14.86 -1.67
C ALA A 208 16.16 -16.27 -2.04
N GLU A 209 16.08 -17.23 -1.12
CA GLU A 209 16.55 -18.61 -1.30
C GLU A 209 15.67 -19.44 -2.25
N VAL A 210 14.34 -19.29 -2.19
CA VAL A 210 13.44 -19.98 -3.14
C VAL A 210 13.55 -19.40 -4.55
N ASN A 211 14.12 -18.20 -4.70
CA ASN A 211 14.51 -17.62 -5.98
C ASN A 211 15.92 -18.06 -6.46
N SER A 212 16.59 -18.98 -5.75
CA SER A 212 17.93 -19.47 -6.11
C SER A 212 18.06 -20.98 -6.25
N THR A 213 17.04 -21.78 -5.90
CA THR A 213 17.17 -23.26 -5.85
C THR A 213 15.98 -24.02 -6.44
N THR A 214 16.24 -25.21 -7.00
CA THR A 214 15.24 -26.20 -7.36
C THR A 214 14.53 -26.73 -6.12
N ALA A 215 13.20 -26.85 -6.16
CA ALA A 215 12.36 -27.21 -5.03
C ALA A 215 12.87 -28.46 -4.27
N LYS A 216 13.05 -28.31 -2.95
CA LYS A 216 13.41 -29.40 -2.02
C LYS A 216 12.20 -30.31 -1.76
N GLU A 217 12.44 -31.50 -1.20
CA GLU A 217 11.37 -32.32 -0.60
C GLU A 217 10.59 -31.48 0.43
N ASN A 218 9.25 -31.55 0.39
CA ASN A 218 8.32 -30.78 1.24
C ASN A 218 8.33 -29.22 1.06
N ALA A 219 8.78 -28.71 -0.08
CA ALA A 219 8.83 -27.26 -0.33
C ALA A 219 7.48 -26.54 -0.14
N LEU A 220 6.35 -27.17 -0.50
CA LEU A 220 5.02 -26.59 -0.33
C LEU A 220 4.64 -26.43 1.15
N GLY A 221 4.90 -27.44 1.98
CA GLY A 221 4.63 -27.36 3.42
C GLY A 221 5.45 -26.27 4.11
N VAL A 222 6.71 -26.09 3.69
CA VAL A 222 7.55 -24.98 4.16
C VAL A 222 6.96 -23.64 3.72
N ALA A 223 6.61 -23.48 2.44
CA ALA A 223 6.03 -22.24 1.92
C ALA A 223 4.73 -21.85 2.64
N LEU A 224 3.86 -22.82 2.92
CA LEU A 224 2.64 -22.60 3.71
C LEU A 224 2.96 -22.16 5.15
N GLY A 225 3.96 -22.75 5.79
CA GLY A 225 4.45 -22.31 7.10
C GLY A 225 4.95 -20.87 7.09
N GLU A 226 5.65 -20.45 6.03
CA GLU A 226 6.12 -19.08 5.87
C GLU A 226 4.97 -18.09 5.65
N CYS A 227 3.92 -18.47 4.90
CA CYS A 227 2.71 -17.65 4.80
C CYS A 227 2.02 -17.44 6.17
N LEU A 228 1.97 -18.47 7.01
CA LEU A 228 1.43 -18.34 8.37
C LEU A 228 2.32 -17.43 9.23
N ALA A 229 3.65 -17.50 9.08
CA ALA A 229 4.58 -16.61 9.76
C ALA A 229 4.40 -15.15 9.33
N VAL A 230 4.19 -14.89 8.03
CA VAL A 230 3.80 -13.55 7.53
C VAL A 230 2.51 -13.07 8.19
N GLY A 231 1.49 -13.94 8.31
CA GLY A 231 0.23 -13.60 8.98
C GLY A 231 0.42 -13.22 10.46
N ALA A 232 1.22 -13.98 11.19
CA ALA A 232 1.55 -13.68 12.59
C ALA A 232 2.35 -12.37 12.74
N LEU A 233 3.32 -12.13 11.85
CA LEU A 233 4.06 -10.87 11.79
C LEU A 233 3.14 -9.68 11.48
N ASN A 234 2.26 -9.82 10.50
CA ASN A 234 1.32 -8.78 10.11
C ASN A 234 0.41 -8.38 11.28
N LEU A 235 -0.10 -9.35 12.06
CA LEU A 235 -0.88 -9.06 13.26
C LEU A 235 -0.09 -8.25 14.30
N LYS A 236 1.20 -8.58 14.51
CA LYS A 236 2.08 -7.82 15.41
C LYS A 236 2.29 -6.39 14.90
N VAL A 237 2.55 -6.23 13.60
CA VAL A 237 2.73 -4.92 12.96
C VAL A 237 1.46 -4.07 13.02
N MET A 238 0.29 -4.65 12.77
CA MET A 238 -1.00 -3.95 12.89
C MET A 238 -1.22 -3.44 14.32
N LYS A 239 -0.87 -4.24 15.34
CA LYS A 239 -0.92 -3.80 16.75
C LYS A 239 0.04 -2.63 17.02
N MET A 240 1.24 -2.68 16.45
CA MET A 240 2.22 -1.59 16.58
C MET A 240 1.74 -0.31 15.89
N LEU A 241 1.14 -0.41 14.71
CA LEU A 241 0.53 0.72 14.00
C LEU A 241 -0.65 1.31 14.79
N ASP A 242 -1.54 0.48 15.35
CA ASP A 242 -2.62 0.94 16.24
C ASP A 242 -2.06 1.69 17.46
N SER A 243 -1.01 1.14 18.09
CA SER A 243 -0.34 1.77 19.23
C SER A 243 0.31 3.10 18.85
N ALA A 244 0.97 3.18 17.68
CA ALA A 244 1.56 4.41 17.16
C ALA A 244 0.50 5.48 16.91
N HIS A 245 -0.59 5.13 16.20
CA HIS A 245 -1.69 6.06 15.95
C HIS A 245 -2.35 6.53 17.24
N THR A 246 -2.72 5.62 18.15
CA THR A 246 -3.43 5.99 19.38
C THR A 246 -2.56 6.82 20.34
N THR A 247 -1.25 6.55 20.38
CA THR A 247 -0.29 7.36 21.16
C THR A 247 -0.15 8.77 20.56
N LEU A 248 0.14 8.85 19.26
CA LEU A 248 0.37 10.13 18.60
C LEU A 248 -0.89 10.97 18.48
N LEU A 249 -2.04 10.36 18.13
CA LEU A 249 -3.26 11.05 17.67
C LEU A 249 -4.44 10.94 18.65
N GLY A 250 -4.30 10.14 19.71
CA GLY A 250 -5.35 9.82 20.68
C GLY A 250 -6.22 8.64 20.22
N THR A 251 -6.97 8.04 21.15
CA THR A 251 -7.86 6.93 20.83
C THR A 251 -9.04 7.39 19.94
N PRO A 252 -9.32 6.71 18.81
CA PRO A 252 -10.50 6.96 18.00
C PRO A 252 -11.80 6.95 18.79
N THR A 253 -12.69 7.91 18.51
CA THR A 253 -14.02 8.01 19.12
C THR A 253 -15.11 8.13 18.06
N PRO A 254 -16.31 7.55 18.28
CA PRO A 254 -17.44 7.70 17.37
C PRO A 254 -17.74 9.16 17.05
N VAL A 255 -17.87 9.48 15.76
CA VAL A 255 -18.15 10.84 15.30
C VAL A 255 -18.87 10.84 13.96
N GLU A 256 -19.67 11.87 13.75
CA GLU A 256 -20.28 12.18 12.47
C GLU A 256 -19.34 13.03 11.60
N VAL A 257 -19.16 12.65 10.34
CA VAL A 257 -18.32 13.36 9.35
C VAL A 257 -19.20 13.84 8.21
N THR A 258 -19.05 15.11 7.83
CA THR A 258 -19.79 15.71 6.71
C THR A 258 -19.09 15.50 5.37
N GLN A 259 -19.89 15.33 4.31
CA GLN A 259 -19.48 15.36 2.90
C GLN A 259 -20.09 16.55 2.15
N GLU A 260 -20.18 17.69 2.82
CA GLU A 260 -20.60 18.95 2.21
C GLU A 260 -19.61 19.44 1.14
N GLN A 261 -20.06 20.42 0.36
CA GLN A 261 -19.27 20.99 -0.71
C GLN A 261 -17.97 21.61 -0.17
N PRO A 262 -16.80 21.30 -0.75
CA PRO A 262 -15.55 21.87 -0.28
C PRO A 262 -15.45 23.38 -0.52
N GLU A 263 -14.84 24.09 0.43
CA GLU A 263 -14.59 25.52 0.38
C GLU A 263 -13.11 25.80 0.07
N SER A 264 -12.82 26.53 -1.01
CA SER A 264 -11.46 26.97 -1.37
C SER A 264 -10.99 28.16 -0.51
N PRO A 265 -9.67 28.32 -0.28
CA PRO A 265 -8.56 27.47 -0.73
C PRO A 265 -8.53 26.15 0.04
N ALA A 266 -8.28 25.03 -0.67
CA ALA A 266 -8.42 23.70 -0.11
C ALA A 266 -7.34 22.71 -0.57
N ILE A 267 -7.04 21.74 0.28
CA ILE A 267 -6.20 20.56 0.01
C ILE A 267 -7.03 19.29 0.28
N LEU A 268 -7.04 18.36 -0.66
CA LEU A 268 -7.62 17.02 -0.50
C LEU A 268 -6.51 16.02 -0.21
N VAL A 269 -6.56 15.35 0.94
CA VAL A 269 -5.58 14.33 1.33
C VAL A 269 -6.17 12.93 1.16
N SER A 270 -5.49 12.08 0.42
CA SER A 270 -5.86 10.69 0.16
C SER A 270 -4.71 9.73 0.51
N GLY A 271 -5.03 8.45 0.67
CA GLY A 271 -4.10 7.43 1.15
C GLY A 271 -4.38 7.09 2.62
N HIS A 272 -3.32 6.83 3.40
CA HIS A 272 -3.43 6.30 4.75
C HIS A 272 -2.53 7.00 5.77
N ASP A 273 -1.64 7.91 5.32
CA ASP A 273 -0.60 8.43 6.20
C ASP A 273 -1.13 9.57 7.10
N LEU A 274 -1.54 9.19 8.32
CA LEU A 274 -2.02 10.13 9.31
C LEU A 274 -0.89 10.99 9.90
N ALA A 275 0.38 10.59 9.77
CA ALA A 275 1.53 11.40 10.18
C ALA A 275 1.72 12.60 9.24
N VAL A 276 1.63 12.36 7.92
CA VAL A 276 1.60 13.42 6.90
C VAL A 276 0.46 14.40 7.18
N LEU A 277 -0.76 13.90 7.45
CA LEU A 277 -1.88 14.77 7.78
C LEU A 277 -1.65 15.57 9.07
N HIS A 278 -1.09 14.95 10.11
CA HIS A 278 -0.76 15.61 11.37
C HIS A 278 0.28 16.74 11.20
N ARG A 279 1.25 16.59 10.29
CA ARG A 279 2.23 17.62 9.94
C ARG A 279 1.64 18.72 9.04
N LEU A 280 0.75 18.37 8.11
CA LEU A 280 0.13 19.29 7.17
C LEU A 280 -0.86 20.24 7.84
N LEU A 281 -1.76 19.73 8.69
CA LEU A 281 -2.85 20.50 9.30
C LEU A 281 -2.38 21.82 9.93
N PRO A 282 -1.37 21.85 10.84
CA PRO A 282 -0.90 23.10 11.44
C PRO A 282 -0.22 24.05 10.44
N GLN A 283 0.39 23.54 9.36
CA GLN A 283 0.98 24.40 8.31
C GLN A 283 -0.12 25.06 7.46
N ALA A 284 -1.14 24.28 7.07
CA ALA A 284 -2.28 24.77 6.30
C ALA A 284 -3.16 25.74 7.11
N GLU A 285 -3.37 25.47 8.41
CA GLU A 285 -4.20 26.31 9.29
C GLU A 285 -3.62 27.72 9.44
N LYS A 286 -2.30 27.84 9.60
CA LYS A 286 -1.59 29.13 9.63
C LYS A 286 -1.85 29.99 8.39
N GLN A 287 -2.06 29.36 7.25
CA GLN A 287 -2.32 30.02 5.96
C GLN A 287 -3.81 30.08 5.61
N LYS A 288 -4.71 29.66 6.53
CA LYS A 288 -6.17 29.60 6.34
C LYS A 288 -6.58 28.76 5.13
N VAL A 289 -5.89 27.63 4.92
CA VAL A 289 -6.23 26.64 3.88
C VAL A 289 -6.99 25.48 4.52
N ASN A 290 -8.15 25.17 3.94
CA ASN A 290 -8.99 24.04 4.36
C ASN A 290 -8.38 22.71 3.93
N VAL A 291 -8.61 21.67 4.71
CA VAL A 291 -8.16 20.31 4.47
C VAL A 291 -9.37 19.37 4.49
N TYR A 292 -9.46 18.54 3.47
CA TYR A 292 -10.48 17.50 3.31
C TYR A 292 -9.79 16.15 3.17
N THR A 293 -10.45 15.08 3.63
CA THR A 293 -9.97 13.71 3.44
C THR A 293 -10.67 13.04 2.26
N HIS A 294 -10.05 12.03 1.65
CA HIS A 294 -10.64 11.17 0.61
C HIS A 294 -10.23 9.71 0.81
N GLY A 295 -11.11 8.77 0.43
CA GLY A 295 -10.90 7.34 0.57
C GLY A 295 -10.51 6.93 1.99
N GLU A 296 -9.37 6.26 2.11
CA GLU A 296 -8.87 5.66 3.35
C GLU A 296 -8.40 6.67 4.41
N MET A 297 -8.42 7.98 4.10
CA MET A 297 -8.20 9.04 5.09
C MET A 297 -9.48 9.38 5.87
N LEU A 298 -10.64 8.80 5.56
CA LEU A 298 -11.89 9.01 6.29
C LEU A 298 -11.76 8.78 7.82
N PRO A 299 -11.08 7.73 8.31
CA PRO A 299 -10.94 7.49 9.75
C PRO A 299 -10.18 8.58 10.51
N ALA A 300 -9.42 9.45 9.83
CA ALA A 300 -8.69 10.56 10.46
C ALA A 300 -9.57 11.42 11.38
N HIS A 301 -10.84 11.61 11.01
CA HIS A 301 -11.83 12.38 11.78
C HIS A 301 -12.17 11.78 13.14
N SER A 302 -11.94 10.49 13.34
CA SER A 302 -12.19 9.83 14.64
C SER A 302 -11.11 10.12 15.69
N TYR A 303 -9.91 10.54 15.26
CA TYR A 303 -8.77 10.80 16.13
C TYR A 303 -8.85 12.20 16.76
N PRO A 304 -8.91 12.33 18.11
CA PRO A 304 -9.13 13.61 18.77
C PRO A 304 -8.07 14.69 18.45
N LYS A 305 -6.78 14.31 18.33
CA LYS A 305 -5.72 15.28 18.05
C LYS A 305 -5.69 15.77 16.60
N LEU A 306 -6.34 15.06 15.67
CA LEU A 306 -6.57 15.55 14.30
C LEU A 306 -7.87 16.35 14.21
N ARG A 307 -8.95 15.85 14.81
CA ARG A 307 -10.27 16.49 14.78
C ARG A 307 -10.30 17.87 15.43
N LYS A 308 -9.37 18.19 16.33
CA LYS A 308 -9.29 19.51 16.97
C LYS A 308 -8.96 20.67 16.01
N PHE A 309 -8.40 20.38 14.83
CA PHE A 309 -8.02 21.40 13.85
C PHE A 309 -9.24 21.90 13.10
N GLU A 310 -9.52 23.21 13.15
CA GLU A 310 -10.73 23.80 12.56
C GLU A 310 -10.72 23.76 11.03
N ASN A 311 -9.53 23.66 10.43
CA ASN A 311 -9.36 23.53 9.00
C ASN A 311 -9.50 22.09 8.47
N LEU A 312 -9.65 21.06 9.33
CA LEU A 312 -10.06 19.72 8.89
C LEU A 312 -11.58 19.67 8.70
N LYS A 313 -12.06 20.02 7.50
CA LYS A 313 -13.47 20.39 7.26
C LYS A 313 -14.42 19.21 7.00
N GLY A 314 -13.93 18.11 6.45
CA GLY A 314 -14.80 16.97 6.13
C GLY A 314 -14.15 15.94 5.22
N HIS A 315 -14.99 15.14 4.58
CA HIS A 315 -14.60 14.08 3.67
C HIS A 315 -15.21 14.29 2.29
N PHE A 316 -14.41 14.18 1.23
CA PHE A 316 -14.85 14.40 -0.14
C PHE A 316 -14.77 13.11 -0.95
N GLY A 317 -15.85 12.76 -1.64
CA GLY A 317 -15.89 11.64 -2.57
C GLY A 317 -16.24 10.31 -1.93
N THR A 318 -15.72 9.23 -2.52
CA THR A 318 -16.01 7.84 -2.13
C THR A 318 -14.72 7.01 -2.05
N HIS A 319 -14.75 5.79 -2.56
CA HIS A 319 -13.58 4.91 -2.63
C HIS A 319 -12.63 5.33 -3.76
N TRP A 320 -11.39 4.86 -3.68
CA TRP A 320 -10.30 5.21 -4.59
C TRP A 320 -10.61 5.01 -6.08
N GLY A 321 -11.47 4.05 -6.44
CA GLY A 321 -11.79 3.74 -7.84
C GLY A 321 -12.56 4.87 -8.55
N ASN A 322 -13.19 5.77 -7.81
CA ASN A 322 -13.90 6.94 -8.37
C ASN A 322 -13.03 8.19 -8.46
N GLN A 323 -11.78 8.15 -7.99
CA GLN A 323 -10.98 9.35 -7.81
C GLN A 323 -10.79 10.18 -9.09
N GLN A 324 -10.66 9.57 -10.26
CA GLN A 324 -10.52 10.34 -11.52
C GLN A 324 -11.77 11.15 -11.87
N LYS A 325 -12.95 10.68 -11.45
CA LYS A 325 -14.23 11.37 -11.58
C LYS A 325 -14.41 12.41 -10.49
N GLU A 326 -13.96 12.14 -9.27
CA GLU A 326 -14.17 13.02 -8.12
C GLU A 326 -13.14 14.14 -8.07
N PHE A 327 -11.85 13.85 -8.25
CA PHE A 327 -10.74 14.80 -8.12
C PHE A 327 -10.84 15.99 -9.08
N ARG A 328 -11.38 15.80 -10.29
CA ARG A 328 -11.64 16.90 -11.24
C ARG A 328 -12.62 17.93 -10.70
N HIS A 329 -13.48 17.53 -9.76
CA HIS A 329 -14.51 18.37 -9.14
C HIS A 329 -14.08 18.91 -7.77
N PHE A 330 -12.92 18.51 -7.24
CA PHE A 330 -12.39 19.07 -6.00
C PHE A 330 -11.79 20.46 -6.25
N PRO A 331 -12.26 21.53 -5.59
CA PRO A 331 -11.84 22.91 -5.83
C PRO A 331 -10.56 23.27 -5.05
N GLY A 332 -9.48 22.55 -5.33
CA GLY A 332 -8.19 22.74 -4.65
C GLY A 332 -7.10 21.78 -5.10
N VAL A 333 -6.05 21.66 -4.30
CA VAL A 333 -4.89 20.79 -4.57
C VAL A 333 -5.10 19.41 -3.96
N ILE A 334 -4.52 18.37 -4.53
CA ILE A 334 -4.64 16.97 -4.07
C ILE A 334 -3.28 16.48 -3.60
N LEU A 335 -3.25 15.77 -2.47
CA LEU A 335 -2.07 15.12 -1.91
C LEU A 335 -2.32 13.62 -1.75
N MET A 336 -1.51 12.80 -2.42
CA MET A 336 -1.53 11.34 -2.29
C MET A 336 -0.42 10.88 -1.33
N THR A 337 -0.80 10.30 -0.20
CA THR A 337 0.13 9.88 0.87
C THR A 337 0.50 8.39 0.81
N SER A 338 -0.35 7.58 0.21
CA SER A 338 -0.11 6.17 -0.14
C SER A 338 -1.04 5.76 -1.30
N ASN A 339 -1.14 4.47 -1.61
CA ASN A 339 -2.13 3.97 -2.56
C ASN A 339 -3.58 4.29 -2.09
N CYS A 340 -4.56 4.37 -3.00
CA CYS A 340 -4.51 3.97 -4.40
C CYS A 340 -4.51 5.16 -5.37
N MET A 341 -3.32 5.55 -5.85
CA MET A 341 -3.17 6.53 -6.90
C MET A 341 -3.43 5.91 -8.28
N MET A 342 -4.61 6.15 -8.86
CA MET A 342 -4.84 5.94 -10.28
C MET A 342 -4.10 7.00 -11.12
N PRO A 343 -3.69 6.68 -12.36
CA PRO A 343 -3.07 7.66 -13.26
C PRO A 343 -3.91 8.95 -13.35
N PRO A 344 -3.32 10.12 -13.09
CA PRO A 344 -4.09 11.35 -13.10
C PRO A 344 -4.41 11.80 -14.53
N VAL A 345 -5.62 12.31 -14.74
CA VAL A 345 -6.16 12.66 -16.05
C VAL A 345 -6.70 14.09 -16.09
N GLY A 346 -6.66 14.72 -17.27
CA GLY A 346 -7.19 16.07 -17.46
C GLY A 346 -6.50 17.11 -16.58
N LYS A 347 -7.21 18.22 -16.30
CA LYS A 347 -6.63 19.40 -15.64
C LYS A 347 -6.21 19.20 -14.18
N TYR A 348 -6.77 18.22 -13.45
CA TYR A 348 -6.36 18.05 -12.05
C TYR A 348 -4.94 17.48 -11.91
N ARG A 349 -4.37 16.96 -13.00
CA ARG A 349 -2.96 16.51 -13.05
C ARG A 349 -1.99 17.62 -12.68
N ASP A 350 -2.31 18.88 -12.93
CA ASP A 350 -1.43 20.02 -12.65
C ASP A 350 -1.45 20.44 -11.16
N ARG A 351 -2.37 19.86 -10.38
CA ARG A 351 -2.65 20.21 -8.98
C ARG A 351 -2.74 18.98 -8.08
N ILE A 352 -2.01 17.93 -8.42
CA ILE A 352 -1.84 16.73 -7.59
C ILE A 352 -0.37 16.59 -7.21
N TRP A 353 -0.13 16.15 -5.98
CA TRP A 353 1.18 15.93 -5.38
C TRP A 353 1.24 14.54 -4.78
N THR A 354 2.45 14.02 -4.64
CA THR A 354 2.71 12.75 -3.95
C THR A 354 3.56 12.97 -2.69
N CYS A 355 3.56 11.99 -1.79
CA CYS A 355 4.38 11.98 -0.57
C CYS A 355 4.79 10.54 -0.24
N GLY A 356 5.96 10.37 0.37
CA GLY A 356 6.47 9.06 0.79
C GLY A 356 6.65 8.08 -0.38
N PRO A 357 6.11 6.86 -0.31
CA PRO A 357 6.33 5.82 -1.33
C PRO A 357 5.59 6.11 -2.64
N VAL A 358 4.66 7.07 -2.66
CA VAL A 358 3.83 7.37 -3.84
C VAL A 358 4.64 8.14 -4.88
N GLY A 359 4.52 7.72 -6.14
CA GLY A 359 5.19 8.39 -7.25
C GLY A 359 4.45 8.23 -8.57
N PHE A 360 4.57 9.24 -9.42
CA PHE A 360 4.08 9.21 -10.79
C PHE A 360 4.92 10.20 -11.63
N ASP A 361 5.25 9.83 -12.86
CA ASP A 361 6.07 10.66 -13.76
C ASP A 361 5.60 12.13 -13.77
N LYS A 362 6.54 13.05 -13.49
CA LYS A 362 6.35 14.52 -13.48
C LYS A 362 5.32 15.05 -12.49
N ILE A 363 4.99 14.29 -11.46
CA ILE A 363 4.15 14.77 -10.37
C ILE A 363 5.05 15.15 -9.21
N PRO A 364 4.96 16.39 -8.71
CA PRO A 364 5.86 16.85 -7.67
C PRO A 364 5.59 16.12 -6.35
N GLN A 365 6.67 15.91 -5.60
CA GLN A 365 6.65 15.23 -4.32
C GLN A 365 6.86 16.25 -3.18
N VAL A 366 6.18 16.02 -2.06
CA VAL A 366 6.40 16.71 -0.78
C VAL A 366 6.73 15.69 0.29
N GLU A 367 7.47 16.11 1.32
CA GLU A 367 7.77 15.28 2.49
C GLU A 367 7.33 15.98 3.78
N ASP A 368 8.13 16.95 4.24
CA ASP A 368 7.89 17.70 5.48
C ASP A 368 7.48 19.16 5.26
N ASP A 369 8.01 19.78 4.19
CA ASP A 369 7.70 21.15 3.81
C ASP A 369 6.55 21.20 2.81
N PHE A 370 5.37 21.57 3.29
CA PHE A 370 4.17 21.69 2.46
C PHE A 370 4.00 23.10 1.88
N SER A 371 4.99 23.99 2.01
CA SER A 371 4.86 25.40 1.60
C SER A 371 4.49 25.55 0.14
N ALA A 372 5.12 24.81 -0.77
CA ALA A 372 4.82 24.88 -2.20
C ALA A 372 3.40 24.36 -2.53
N LEU A 373 2.99 23.27 -1.87
CA LEU A 373 1.66 22.68 -2.02
C LEU A 373 0.57 23.63 -1.49
N ILE A 374 0.80 24.23 -0.32
CA ILE A 374 -0.11 25.21 0.29
C ILE A 374 -0.19 26.48 -0.56
N GLN A 375 0.94 26.95 -1.09
CA GLN A 375 0.96 28.10 -1.99
C GLN A 375 0.12 27.85 -3.24
N GLN A 376 0.24 26.67 -3.85
CA GLN A 376 -0.59 26.30 -4.99
C GLN A 376 -2.09 26.27 -4.63
N ALA A 377 -2.44 25.81 -3.43
CA ALA A 377 -3.83 25.82 -2.96
C ALA A 377 -4.38 27.24 -2.76
N LEU A 378 -3.56 28.18 -2.30
CA LEU A 378 -3.92 29.60 -2.16
C LEU A 378 -4.12 30.29 -3.51
N GLU A 379 -3.30 29.93 -4.50
CA GLU A 379 -3.33 30.47 -5.86
C GLU A 379 -4.42 29.85 -6.74
N PHE A 380 -5.00 28.73 -6.33
CA PHE A 380 -6.09 28.10 -7.05
C PHE A 380 -7.33 29.02 -7.10
N LYS A 381 -7.59 29.62 -8.27
CA LYS A 381 -8.78 30.45 -8.57
C LYS A 381 -9.68 29.87 -9.66
N ASP A 382 -9.29 28.74 -10.23
CA ASP A 382 -10.02 28.11 -11.31
C ASP A 382 -11.36 27.56 -10.83
N SER A 383 -12.40 27.75 -11.64
CA SER A 383 -13.66 27.04 -11.44
C SER A 383 -13.46 25.56 -11.76
N VAL A 384 -13.93 24.68 -10.88
CA VAL A 384 -14.06 23.26 -11.19
C VAL A 384 -15.37 22.97 -11.91
N PRO A 385 -15.43 21.97 -12.80
CA PRO A 385 -16.68 21.56 -13.41
C PRO A 385 -17.70 21.15 -12.34
N VAL A 386 -18.97 21.51 -12.52
CA VAL A 386 -20.03 21.03 -11.62
C VAL A 386 -20.23 19.52 -11.85
N PRO A 387 -20.21 18.68 -10.81
CA PRO A 387 -20.46 17.25 -10.96
C PRO A 387 -21.90 17.00 -11.43
N ARG A 388 -22.10 15.95 -12.23
CA ARG A 388 -23.45 15.41 -12.45
C ARG A 388 -24.00 14.91 -11.11
N SER A 389 -25.33 14.96 -10.95
CA SER A 389 -25.99 14.41 -9.77
C SER A 389 -25.55 12.97 -9.50
N GLY A 390 -25.22 12.67 -8.24
CA GLY A 390 -24.78 11.35 -7.80
C GLY A 390 -23.30 11.02 -7.98
N VAL A 391 -22.49 11.88 -8.63
CA VAL A 391 -21.03 11.66 -8.74
C VAL A 391 -20.33 11.91 -7.42
N ILE A 392 -20.77 12.90 -6.65
CA ILE A 392 -20.23 13.23 -5.34
C ILE A 392 -21.37 13.09 -4.34
N PRO A 393 -21.27 12.20 -3.35
CA PRO A 393 -22.29 12.06 -2.33
C PRO A 393 -22.26 13.28 -1.39
N HIS A 394 -23.46 13.71 -0.97
CA HIS A 394 -23.64 14.70 0.08
C HIS A 394 -24.38 14.03 1.23
N ARG A 395 -23.61 13.52 2.19
CA ARG A 395 -24.10 12.67 3.29
C ARG A 395 -23.37 13.00 4.58
N LYS A 396 -23.91 12.46 5.67
CA LYS A 396 -23.25 12.35 6.97
C LYS A 396 -22.83 10.91 7.18
N LEU A 397 -21.56 10.70 7.51
CA LEU A 397 -20.96 9.39 7.73
C LEU A 397 -20.67 9.20 9.22
N GLN A 398 -20.80 7.97 9.74
CA GLN A 398 -20.45 7.65 11.12
C GLN A 398 -19.15 6.83 11.11
N VAL A 399 -18.14 7.29 11.84
CA VAL A 399 -16.81 6.68 11.92
C VAL A 399 -16.33 6.61 13.36
N GLY A 400 -15.24 5.87 13.63
CA GLY A 400 -14.59 5.86 14.95
C GLY A 400 -15.03 4.75 15.91
N PHE A 401 -15.70 3.72 15.41
CA PHE A 401 -16.04 2.50 16.18
C PHE A 401 -14.85 1.52 16.25
N GLY A 402 -13.68 2.00 16.68
CA GLY A 402 -12.49 1.17 16.91
C GLY A 402 -12.63 0.27 18.14
N HIS A 403 -11.60 -0.53 18.44
CA HIS A 403 -11.64 -1.52 19.54
C HIS A 403 -12.03 -0.90 20.88
N ALA A 404 -11.46 0.25 21.26
CA ALA A 404 -11.78 0.93 22.52
C ALA A 404 -13.24 1.41 22.59
N ALA A 405 -13.80 1.88 21.48
CA ALA A 405 -15.19 2.33 21.42
C ALA A 405 -16.17 1.15 21.59
N VAL A 406 -15.90 0.02 20.92
CA VAL A 406 -16.71 -1.20 21.01
C VAL A 406 -16.59 -1.83 22.39
N LEU A 407 -15.36 -1.98 22.91
CA LEU A 407 -15.11 -2.53 24.24
C LEU A 407 -15.71 -1.66 25.35
N GLY A 408 -15.73 -0.34 25.18
CA GLY A 408 -16.35 0.59 26.12
C GLY A 408 -17.87 0.41 26.27
N VAL A 409 -18.52 -0.33 25.37
CA VAL A 409 -19.95 -0.70 25.44
C VAL A 409 -20.17 -2.21 25.37
N ALA A 410 -19.16 -3.02 25.73
CA ALA A 410 -19.20 -4.48 25.60
C ALA A 410 -20.43 -5.10 26.28
N ASP A 411 -20.80 -4.64 27.49
CA ASP A 411 -21.97 -5.13 28.22
C ASP A 411 -23.27 -4.98 27.41
N LYS A 412 -23.43 -3.84 26.70
CA LYS A 412 -24.60 -3.59 25.84
C LYS A 412 -24.61 -4.49 24.61
N VAL A 413 -23.44 -4.75 24.02
CA VAL A 413 -23.31 -5.68 22.89
C VAL A 413 -23.68 -7.10 23.34
N VAL A 414 -23.18 -7.52 24.50
CA VAL A 414 -23.48 -8.84 25.09
C VAL A 414 -24.97 -8.95 25.43
N GLU A 415 -25.57 -7.93 26.04
CA GLU A 415 -27.01 -7.88 26.33
C GLU A 415 -27.85 -7.99 25.05
N ALA A 416 -27.47 -7.28 23.98
CA ALA A 416 -28.15 -7.36 22.69
C ALA A 416 -28.07 -8.77 22.09
N ILE A 417 -26.94 -9.47 22.27
CA ILE A 417 -26.79 -10.88 21.83
C ILE A 417 -27.67 -11.80 22.69
N GLN A 418 -27.61 -11.66 24.01
CA GLN A 418 -28.35 -12.52 24.96
C GLN A 418 -29.87 -12.36 24.83
N SER A 419 -30.35 -11.15 24.59
CA SER A 419 -31.77 -10.86 24.35
C SER A 419 -32.25 -11.27 22.95
N GLY A 420 -31.33 -11.58 22.02
CA GLY A 420 -31.63 -11.89 20.62
C GLY A 420 -31.92 -10.66 19.75
N ALA A 421 -31.68 -9.44 20.27
CA ALA A 421 -31.77 -8.19 19.50
C ALA A 421 -30.66 -8.08 18.45
N LEU A 422 -29.46 -8.62 18.74
CA LEU A 422 -28.35 -8.79 17.81
C LEU A 422 -28.12 -10.27 17.55
N LYS A 423 -28.53 -10.77 16.37
CA LYS A 423 -28.43 -12.20 16.02
C LYS A 423 -27.18 -12.55 15.23
N HIS A 424 -26.72 -11.63 14.39
CA HIS A 424 -25.61 -11.84 13.47
C HIS A 424 -24.75 -10.59 13.41
N VAL A 425 -23.43 -10.79 13.28
CA VAL A 425 -22.46 -9.76 12.95
C VAL A 425 -21.87 -10.13 11.61
N PHE A 426 -22.06 -9.27 10.60
CA PHE A 426 -21.50 -9.44 9.26
C PHE A 426 -20.25 -8.57 9.15
N VAL A 427 -19.11 -9.18 8.88
CA VAL A 427 -17.85 -8.46 8.64
C VAL A 427 -17.74 -8.19 7.14
N ILE A 428 -18.07 -6.97 6.72
CA ILE A 428 -18.02 -6.50 5.32
C ILE A 428 -16.89 -5.45 5.16
N GLY A 429 -15.75 -5.71 5.79
CA GLY A 429 -14.54 -4.89 5.65
C GLY A 429 -13.64 -5.42 4.53
N GLY A 430 -12.73 -4.57 4.03
CA GLY A 430 -11.77 -4.93 2.99
C GLY A 430 -11.52 -3.78 2.02
N CYS A 431 -10.99 -4.09 0.84
CA CYS A 431 -10.70 -3.11 -0.20
C CYS A 431 -11.79 -3.10 -1.28
N ASP A 432 -12.24 -1.90 -1.66
CA ASP A 432 -13.13 -1.72 -2.81
C ASP A 432 -12.36 -1.75 -4.16
N GLY A 433 -13.07 -1.76 -5.29
CA GLY A 433 -12.50 -1.82 -6.64
C GLY A 433 -13.44 -1.26 -7.70
N THR A 434 -13.08 -1.38 -8.99
CA THR A 434 -13.84 -0.76 -10.10
C THR A 434 -14.78 -1.71 -10.83
N GLU A 435 -14.83 -2.99 -10.44
CA GLU A 435 -15.68 -3.97 -11.10
C GLU A 435 -17.15 -3.85 -10.69
N ASN A 436 -18.06 -3.92 -11.66
CA ASN A 436 -19.50 -3.84 -11.42
C ASN A 436 -20.02 -4.98 -10.53
N SER A 437 -19.35 -6.15 -10.52
CA SER A 437 -19.66 -7.31 -9.68
C SER A 437 -19.68 -6.98 -8.18
N ARG A 438 -18.99 -5.91 -7.78
CA ARG A 438 -18.95 -5.43 -6.39
C ARG A 438 -20.26 -4.84 -5.90
N SER A 439 -21.26 -4.65 -6.77
CA SER A 439 -22.65 -4.37 -6.34
C SER A 439 -23.15 -5.41 -5.34
N TYR A 440 -22.64 -6.65 -5.42
CA TYR A 440 -22.85 -7.71 -4.44
C TYR A 440 -22.72 -7.24 -2.98
N PHE A 441 -21.71 -6.42 -2.64
CA PHE A 441 -21.52 -5.96 -1.26
C PHE A 441 -22.54 -4.91 -0.85
N THR A 442 -23.02 -4.11 -1.81
CA THR A 442 -24.13 -3.16 -1.58
C THR A 442 -25.43 -3.92 -1.36
N ASP A 443 -25.71 -4.91 -2.21
CA ASP A 443 -26.91 -5.75 -2.14
C ASP A 443 -26.91 -6.56 -0.84
N LEU A 444 -25.78 -7.19 -0.49
CA LEU A 444 -25.60 -7.92 0.77
C LEU A 444 -25.90 -7.03 1.99
N ALA A 445 -25.35 -5.80 2.02
CA ALA A 445 -25.58 -4.88 3.13
C ALA A 445 -27.05 -4.48 3.23
N ALA A 446 -27.71 -4.19 2.09
CA ALA A 446 -29.12 -3.82 2.03
C ALA A 446 -30.05 -4.98 2.45
N ASP A 447 -29.69 -6.21 2.09
CA ASP A 447 -30.48 -7.41 2.32
C ASP A 447 -30.25 -8.04 3.72
N THR A 448 -29.29 -7.53 4.50
CA THR A 448 -29.07 -8.02 5.86
C THR A 448 -30.36 -7.92 6.70
N PRO A 449 -30.68 -8.92 7.55
CA PRO A 449 -31.88 -8.88 8.37
C PRO A 449 -31.91 -7.62 9.24
N GLN A 450 -32.97 -6.83 9.09
CA GLN A 450 -33.18 -5.67 9.95
C GLN A 450 -33.40 -6.16 11.39
N ALA A 451 -32.75 -5.49 12.34
CA ALA A 451 -33.00 -5.76 13.76
C ALA A 451 -34.51 -5.58 14.05
N PRO A 452 -35.10 -6.40 14.94
CA PRO A 452 -36.48 -6.19 15.35
C PRO A 452 -36.62 -4.74 15.83
N ARG A 453 -37.57 -3.98 15.27
CA ARG A 453 -37.84 -2.63 15.80
C ARG A 453 -38.36 -2.81 17.24
N PRO A 454 -37.79 -2.07 18.21
CA PRO A 454 -38.23 -2.14 19.61
C PRO A 454 -39.69 -1.74 19.77
#